data_AF-A0A0F8ZFL4-F1
#
_entry.id   AF-A0A0F8ZFL4-F1
#
_cell.length_a   1.000
_cell.length_b   1.000
_cell.length_c   1.000
_cell.angle_alpha   90.00
_cell.angle_beta   90.00
_cell.angle_gamma   90.00
#
_symmetry.space_group_name_H-M   'P 1'
#
loop_
_entity.id
_entity.type
_entity.pdbx_description
1 polymer ?
#
loop_
_entity_poly.entity_id
_entity_poly.type
_entity_poly.pdbx_seq_one_letter_code
_entity_poly.pdbx_strand_id
1 'polypeptide(L)'
;MPLTPEQEEAERLRLLAEGQPAATPAPGSEPLPGATPAPGTTTVATAPAIPAPSGPLTAAAPTGFVAPAAYVPPPPPPPEPPPPPPDLRGIAGDVGAFARNWMETPNRYLSDLVTSTREEGAGRRTKAHEDAGRRIEEWAAGRGLIGSSYEGEQVVDLEGEMERARAEDERRLLEMIATAESIDRQAAGQHGLDVARYGETAGLPRYEAELEAARLAESQRQFGGTFGLNQADIDLRAQQLQQQESQFGREMSFEEAQAEATRQLERERLGQQESQFSREFGLSQEQVSLEAQRIQQQAELEGRSMDIQEAQGEAEINLRAEALQQEALREGRSLDLQEARDQVQQEVA
;
A
#
# COMPACT_ATOMS: atom_id res chain seq x y z
N MET A 1 48.13 0.27 -41.76
CA MET A 1 48.15 -0.59 -40.56
C MET A 1 46.72 -0.74 -40.10
N PRO A 2 46.23 -1.95 -39.78
CA PRO A 2 44.88 -2.12 -39.24
C PRO A 2 44.79 -1.43 -37.87
N LEU A 3 43.71 -0.68 -37.64
CA LEU A 3 43.42 -0.06 -36.35
C LEU A 3 43.16 -1.16 -35.31
N THR A 4 43.56 -0.92 -34.06
CA THR A 4 43.24 -1.84 -32.97
C THR A 4 41.75 -1.75 -32.61
N PRO A 5 41.14 -2.80 -32.05
CA PRO A 5 39.71 -2.79 -31.67
C PRO A 5 39.31 -1.60 -30.79
N GLU A 6 40.20 -1.18 -29.89
CA GLU A 6 39.99 0.01 -29.03
C GLU A 6 39.97 1.33 -29.83
N GLN A 7 40.70 1.40 -30.94
CA GLN A 7 40.71 2.59 -31.80
C GLN A 7 39.44 2.67 -32.64
N GLU A 8 38.91 1.54 -33.11
CA GLU A 8 37.60 1.49 -33.78
C GLU A 8 36.48 1.90 -32.83
N GLU A 9 36.51 1.47 -31.56
CA GLU A 9 35.47 1.83 -30.58
C GLU A 9 35.53 3.32 -30.22
N ALA A 10 36.73 3.88 -30.05
CA ALA A 10 36.92 5.31 -29.81
C ALA A 10 36.45 6.17 -31.01
N GLU A 11 36.71 5.73 -32.24
CA GLU A 11 36.27 6.43 -33.45
C GLU A 11 34.75 6.34 -33.62
N ARG A 12 34.15 5.21 -33.25
CA ARG A 12 32.70 5.02 -33.27
C ARG A 12 31.98 5.88 -32.23
N LEU A 13 32.53 6.02 -31.03
CA LEU A 13 31.99 6.93 -30.00
C LEU A 13 32.11 8.40 -30.43
N ARG A 14 33.21 8.76 -31.09
CA ARG A 14 33.40 10.12 -31.60
C ARG A 14 32.41 10.46 -32.71
N LEU A 15 32.14 9.54 -33.64
CA LEU A 15 31.14 9.73 -34.69
C LEU A 15 29.71 9.82 -34.13
N LEU A 16 29.41 9.14 -33.01
CA LEU A 16 28.11 9.26 -32.33
C LEU A 16 27.93 10.64 -31.68
N ALA A 17 29.01 11.22 -31.14
CA ALA A 17 29.00 12.55 -30.52
C ALA A 17 28.93 13.69 -31.57
N GLU A 18 29.57 13.53 -32.72
CA GLU A 18 29.53 14.51 -33.82
C GLU A 18 28.22 14.42 -34.64
N GLY A 19 27.51 13.29 -34.59
CA GLY A 19 26.28 13.05 -35.35
C GLY A 19 24.97 13.48 -34.68
N GLN A 20 25.00 14.06 -33.47
CA GLN A 20 23.80 14.53 -32.80
C GLN A 20 23.45 15.94 -33.31
N PRO A 21 22.42 16.12 -34.17
CA PRO A 21 22.07 17.43 -34.67
C PRO A 21 21.65 18.31 -33.49
N ALA A 22 22.29 19.47 -33.35
CA ALA A 22 21.89 20.48 -32.38
C ALA A 22 20.39 20.73 -32.50
N ALA A 23 19.65 20.45 -31.41
CA ALA A 23 18.22 20.67 -31.35
C ALA A 23 17.94 22.14 -31.66
N THR A 24 17.40 22.41 -32.85
CA THR A 24 16.94 23.73 -33.24
C THR A 24 15.87 24.16 -32.23
N PRO A 25 16.04 25.27 -31.50
CA PRO A 25 15.01 25.74 -30.59
C PRO A 25 13.75 26.08 -31.40
N ALA A 26 12.61 25.50 -30.99
CA ALA A 26 11.33 25.76 -31.61
C ALA A 26 11.01 27.26 -31.55
N PRO A 27 10.69 27.92 -32.67
CA PRO A 27 10.22 29.30 -32.65
C PRO A 27 8.74 29.31 -32.23
N GLY A 28 8.44 29.71 -30.99
CA GLY A 28 7.04 29.89 -30.59
C GLY A 28 6.70 29.86 -29.10
N SER A 29 7.55 30.38 -28.23
CA SER A 29 7.17 30.60 -26.82
C SER A 29 7.28 32.08 -26.47
N GLU A 30 6.37 32.88 -27.02
CA GLU A 30 6.07 34.17 -26.44
C GLU A 30 5.32 33.96 -25.11
N PRO A 31 5.71 34.65 -24.03
CA PRO A 31 4.96 34.63 -22.79
C PRO A 31 3.65 35.42 -22.95
N LEU A 32 2.52 34.74 -22.78
CA LEU A 32 1.20 35.37 -22.64
C LEU A 32 1.21 36.35 -21.46
N PRO A 33 0.88 37.65 -21.65
CA PRO A 33 0.68 38.58 -20.56
C PRO A 33 -0.70 38.38 -19.92
N GLY A 34 -0.71 38.13 -18.62
CA GLY A 34 -1.82 38.50 -17.74
C GLY A 34 -3.08 37.64 -17.78
N ALA A 35 -3.01 36.43 -17.22
CA ALA A 35 -4.22 35.75 -16.72
C ALA A 35 -4.43 36.13 -15.25
N THR A 36 -5.31 37.10 -15.01
CA THR A 36 -5.87 37.44 -13.70
C THR A 36 -6.62 36.22 -13.14
N PRO A 37 -6.33 35.74 -11.92
CA PRO A 37 -7.09 34.65 -11.33
C PRO A 37 -8.50 35.13 -10.98
N ALA A 38 -9.51 34.38 -11.44
CA ALA A 38 -10.89 34.56 -11.04
C ALA A 38 -11.04 34.33 -9.52
N PRO A 39 -11.86 35.12 -8.82
CA PRO A 39 -12.11 34.92 -7.40
C PRO A 39 -12.89 33.62 -7.19
N GLY A 40 -12.23 32.63 -6.57
CA GLY A 40 -12.89 31.43 -6.08
C GLY A 40 -13.84 31.78 -4.94
N THR A 41 -15.12 31.46 -5.11
CA THR A 41 -16.12 31.43 -4.04
C THR A 41 -15.81 30.27 -3.11
N THR A 42 -15.04 30.54 -2.05
CA THR A 42 -14.96 29.67 -0.88
C THR A 42 -16.20 29.87 -0.02
N THR A 43 -17.13 28.94 -0.10
CA THR A 43 -18.27 28.87 0.82
C THR A 43 -17.75 28.40 2.18
N VAL A 44 -17.43 29.34 3.07
CA VAL A 44 -17.14 29.04 4.48
C VAL A 44 -18.45 28.62 5.14
N ALA A 45 -18.55 27.35 5.50
CA ALA A 45 -19.63 26.85 6.35
C ALA A 45 -19.41 27.37 7.78
N THR A 46 -20.19 28.38 8.15
CA THR A 46 -20.29 28.92 9.50
C THR A 46 -20.81 27.85 10.46
N ALA A 47 -19.97 27.41 11.39
CA ALA A 47 -20.40 26.58 12.52
C ALA A 47 -21.41 27.35 13.40
N PRO A 48 -22.52 26.74 13.84
CA PRO A 48 -23.46 27.40 14.73
C PRO A 48 -22.84 27.66 16.10
N ALA A 49 -22.94 28.90 16.55
CA ALA A 49 -22.49 29.37 17.84
C ALA A 49 -23.20 28.63 18.99
N ILE A 50 -22.42 28.07 19.91
CA ILE A 50 -22.89 27.55 21.18
C ILE A 50 -23.12 28.74 22.12
N PRO A 51 -24.33 28.98 22.64
CA PRO A 51 -24.56 30.06 23.60
C PRO A 51 -23.93 29.72 24.95
N ALA A 52 -23.13 30.66 25.48
CA ALA A 52 -22.60 30.61 26.83
C ALA A 52 -23.72 30.79 27.87
N PRO A 53 -23.86 29.92 28.89
CA PRO A 53 -24.77 30.18 29.99
C PRO A 53 -24.14 31.19 30.97
N SER A 54 -24.71 32.39 31.00
CA SER A 54 -24.47 33.38 32.06
C SER A 54 -25.56 33.24 33.12
N GLY A 55 -25.18 32.93 34.36
CA GLY A 55 -26.06 33.01 35.52
C GLY A 55 -25.30 32.76 36.83
N PRO A 56 -25.36 33.69 37.82
CA PRO A 56 -24.79 33.45 39.14
C PRO A 56 -25.73 32.55 39.97
N LEU A 57 -25.24 31.40 40.41
CA LEU A 57 -25.95 30.53 41.35
C LEU A 57 -25.68 30.97 42.78
N THR A 58 -26.73 31.50 43.42
CA THR A 58 -26.80 31.83 44.84
C THR A 58 -26.82 30.54 45.67
N ALA A 59 -25.88 30.42 46.60
CA ALA A 59 -25.82 29.30 47.54
C ALA A 59 -26.94 29.39 48.59
N ALA A 60 -27.83 28.41 48.61
CA ALA A 60 -28.80 28.17 49.68
C ALA A 60 -28.43 26.87 50.43
N ALA A 61 -28.49 26.95 51.76
CA ALA A 61 -28.06 25.91 52.70
C ALA A 61 -28.90 24.61 52.62
N PRO A 62 -28.33 23.44 52.97
CA PRO A 62 -28.99 22.16 52.81
C PRO A 62 -29.93 21.85 53.97
N THR A 63 -31.20 21.57 53.66
CA THR A 63 -32.13 20.89 54.58
C THR A 63 -32.30 19.43 54.15
N GLY A 64 -31.98 18.53 55.09
CA GLY A 64 -32.18 17.08 55.14
C GLY A 64 -32.82 16.38 53.93
N PHE A 65 -31.98 15.64 53.19
CA PHE A 65 -32.42 14.67 52.20
C PHE A 65 -32.40 13.27 52.81
N VAL A 66 -33.57 12.63 52.90
CA VAL A 66 -33.71 11.21 53.23
C VAL A 66 -33.33 10.41 51.98
N ALA A 67 -32.33 9.53 52.09
CA ALA A 67 -31.84 8.74 50.97
C ALA A 67 -32.94 7.77 50.46
N PRO A 68 -33.38 7.86 49.19
CA PRO A 68 -34.23 6.84 48.60
C PRO A 68 -33.44 5.55 48.39
N ALA A 69 -34.09 4.41 48.62
CA ALA A 69 -33.52 3.09 48.41
C ALA A 69 -32.90 2.98 47.00
N ALA A 70 -31.65 2.49 46.96
CA ALA A 70 -30.88 2.34 45.73
C ALA A 70 -31.64 1.46 44.73
N TYR A 71 -32.09 2.08 43.64
CA TYR A 71 -32.62 1.36 42.49
C TYR A 71 -31.47 0.59 41.85
N VAL A 72 -31.49 -0.74 41.99
CA VAL A 72 -30.58 -1.63 41.27
C VAL A 72 -31.17 -1.84 39.89
N PRO A 73 -30.58 -1.27 38.81
CA PRO A 73 -31.09 -1.49 37.47
C PRO A 73 -30.99 -2.98 37.13
N PRO A 74 -31.97 -3.54 36.40
CA PRO A 74 -31.90 -4.92 35.93
C PRO A 74 -30.64 -5.12 35.09
N PRO A 75 -30.00 -6.30 35.17
CA PRO A 75 -28.81 -6.60 34.39
C PRO A 75 -29.09 -6.40 32.89
N PRO A 76 -28.16 -5.80 32.14
CA PRO A 76 -28.34 -5.58 30.71
C PRO A 76 -28.59 -6.93 30.01
N PRO A 77 -29.48 -6.97 29.00
CA PRO A 77 -29.68 -8.18 28.23
C PRO A 77 -28.35 -8.61 27.60
N PRO A 78 -28.11 -9.93 27.49
CA PRO A 78 -26.91 -10.44 26.85
C PRO A 78 -26.81 -9.88 25.42
N PRO A 79 -25.59 -9.50 24.96
CA PRO A 79 -25.40 -8.97 23.61
C PRO A 79 -25.92 -9.97 22.58
N GLU A 80 -26.63 -9.47 21.57
CA GLU A 80 -27.10 -10.31 20.47
C GLU A 80 -25.90 -10.98 19.79
N PRO A 81 -26.00 -12.28 19.45
CA PRO A 81 -24.92 -12.96 18.75
C PRO A 81 -24.62 -12.22 17.43
N PRO A 82 -23.34 -12.09 17.04
CA PRO A 82 -22.98 -11.40 15.81
C PRO A 82 -23.68 -12.08 14.62
N PRO A 83 -24.11 -11.30 13.61
CA PRO A 83 -24.75 -11.85 12.43
C PRO A 83 -23.81 -12.86 11.75
N PRO A 84 -24.34 -13.96 11.17
CA PRO A 84 -23.53 -14.92 10.47
C PRO A 84 -22.79 -14.24 9.30
N PRO A 85 -21.54 -14.62 9.02
CA PRO A 85 -20.79 -14.05 7.90
C PRO A 85 -21.56 -14.27 6.59
N PRO A 86 -21.53 -13.29 5.66
CA PRO A 86 -22.21 -13.39 4.39
C PRO A 86 -21.73 -14.63 3.63
N ASP A 87 -22.67 -15.33 2.98
CA ASP A 87 -22.36 -16.54 2.22
C ASP A 87 -21.63 -16.16 0.92
N LEU A 88 -20.30 -16.25 0.94
CA LEU A 88 -19.43 -15.91 -0.20
C LEU A 88 -19.52 -16.94 -1.35
N ARG A 89 -20.24 -18.05 -1.17
CA ARG A 89 -20.37 -19.10 -2.21
C ARG A 89 -21.01 -18.59 -3.50
N GLY A 90 -21.87 -17.56 -3.44
CA GLY A 90 -22.45 -16.93 -4.62
C GLY A 90 -21.44 -16.10 -5.43
N ILE A 91 -20.52 -15.42 -4.74
CA ILE A 91 -19.61 -14.45 -5.36
C ILE A 91 -18.57 -15.14 -6.25
N ALA A 92 -18.10 -16.33 -5.88
CA ALA A 92 -17.17 -17.10 -6.71
C ALA A 92 -17.79 -17.52 -8.06
N GLY A 93 -19.10 -17.80 -8.08
CA GLY A 93 -19.84 -18.09 -9.31
C GLY A 93 -19.95 -16.86 -10.22
N ASP A 94 -20.20 -15.69 -9.64
CA ASP A 94 -20.35 -14.43 -10.38
C ASP A 94 -19.03 -13.96 -11.00
N VAL A 95 -17.90 -14.12 -10.30
CA VAL A 95 -16.58 -13.77 -10.84
C VAL A 95 -16.19 -14.67 -12.02
N GLY A 96 -16.49 -15.97 -11.93
CA GLY A 96 -16.25 -16.91 -13.03
C GLY A 96 -17.12 -16.62 -14.26
N ALA A 97 -18.38 -16.23 -14.05
CA ALA A 97 -19.28 -15.81 -15.14
C ALA A 97 -18.83 -14.49 -15.77
N PHE A 98 -18.36 -13.52 -14.97
CA PHE A 98 -17.81 -12.26 -15.46
C PHE A 98 -16.57 -12.48 -16.32
N ALA A 99 -15.58 -13.25 -15.85
CA ALA A 99 -14.37 -13.55 -16.61
C ALA A 99 -14.67 -14.27 -17.92
N ARG A 100 -15.65 -15.19 -17.92
CA ARG A 100 -16.10 -15.89 -19.14
C ARG A 100 -16.78 -14.94 -20.12
N ASN A 101 -17.71 -14.11 -19.64
CA ASN A 101 -18.40 -13.11 -20.46
C ASN A 101 -17.43 -12.08 -21.05
N TRP A 102 -16.38 -11.71 -20.31
CA TRP A 102 -15.33 -10.83 -20.76
C TRP A 102 -14.41 -11.46 -21.82
N MET A 103 -14.20 -12.78 -21.78
CA MET A 103 -13.49 -13.51 -22.83
C MET A 103 -14.35 -13.76 -24.08
N GLU A 104 -15.65 -13.94 -23.93
CA GLU A 104 -16.58 -14.23 -25.02
C GLU A 104 -17.03 -12.97 -25.78
N THR A 105 -17.13 -11.84 -25.08
CA THR A 105 -17.67 -10.60 -25.65
C THR A 105 -16.54 -9.58 -25.84
N PRO A 106 -16.28 -9.10 -27.09
CA PRO A 106 -15.32 -8.03 -27.33
C PRO A 106 -15.64 -6.81 -26.48
N ASN A 107 -14.62 -6.23 -25.85
CA ASN A 107 -14.79 -5.16 -24.89
C ASN A 107 -15.45 -3.94 -25.56
N ARG A 108 -16.64 -3.54 -25.08
CA ARG A 108 -17.46 -2.48 -25.69
C ARG A 108 -16.74 -1.12 -25.73
N TYR A 109 -15.84 -0.87 -24.77
CA TYR A 109 -15.04 0.34 -24.73
C TYR A 109 -13.98 0.39 -25.85
N LEU A 110 -13.48 -0.77 -26.28
CA LEU A 110 -12.56 -0.87 -27.41
C LEU A 110 -13.29 -0.51 -28.71
N SER A 111 -14.53 -0.97 -28.93
CA SER A 111 -15.28 -0.57 -30.13
C SER A 111 -15.54 0.93 -30.22
N ASP A 112 -15.83 1.59 -29.09
CA ASP A 112 -16.12 3.03 -29.06
C ASP A 112 -14.83 3.85 -29.30
N LEU A 113 -13.71 3.46 -28.69
CA LEU A 113 -12.42 4.11 -28.90
C LEU A 113 -11.96 4.00 -30.36
N VAL A 114 -12.10 2.82 -30.96
CA VAL A 114 -11.74 2.57 -32.36
C VAL A 114 -12.58 3.43 -33.30
N THR A 115 -13.88 3.54 -33.02
CA THR A 115 -14.79 4.37 -33.80
C THR A 115 -14.39 5.84 -33.71
N SER A 116 -14.16 6.38 -32.51
CA SER A 116 -13.73 7.78 -32.34
C SER A 116 -12.38 8.07 -33.02
N THR A 117 -11.41 7.15 -32.91
CA THR A 117 -10.09 7.32 -33.51
C THR A 117 -10.18 7.34 -35.04
N ARG A 118 -11.07 6.53 -35.63
CA ARG A 118 -11.34 6.53 -37.07
C ARG A 118 -12.01 7.84 -37.51
N GLU A 119 -12.96 8.36 -36.75
CA GLU A 119 -13.64 9.63 -37.04
C GLU A 119 -12.67 10.81 -36.99
N GLU A 120 -11.84 10.91 -35.94
CA GLU A 120 -10.80 11.95 -35.85
C GLU A 120 -9.79 11.85 -37.00
N GLY A 121 -9.34 10.63 -37.31
CA GLY A 121 -8.43 10.38 -38.42
C GLY A 121 -9.04 10.73 -39.78
N ALA A 122 -10.35 10.54 -39.96
CA ALA A 122 -11.05 10.99 -41.17
C ALA A 122 -11.08 12.52 -41.25
N GLY A 123 -11.39 13.21 -40.16
CA GLY A 123 -11.40 14.68 -40.12
C GLY A 123 -10.04 15.30 -40.45
N ARG A 124 -8.94 14.78 -39.87
CA ARG A 124 -7.58 15.25 -40.18
C ARG A 124 -7.22 15.07 -41.65
N ARG A 125 -7.65 13.97 -42.27
CA ARG A 125 -7.38 13.68 -43.68
C ARG A 125 -8.16 14.56 -44.64
N THR A 126 -9.45 14.79 -44.39
CA THR A 126 -10.23 15.73 -45.20
C THR A 126 -9.56 17.10 -45.22
N LYS A 127 -9.11 17.58 -44.06
CA LYS A 127 -8.38 18.84 -43.95
C LYS A 127 -7.05 18.81 -44.72
N ALA A 128 -6.26 17.74 -44.58
CA ALA A 128 -5.00 17.60 -45.31
C ALA A 128 -5.20 17.58 -46.83
N HIS A 129 -6.26 16.92 -47.32
CA HIS A 129 -6.62 16.88 -48.72
C HIS A 129 -7.02 18.28 -49.24
N GLU A 130 -7.83 19.01 -48.49
CA GLU A 130 -8.20 20.40 -48.83
C GLU A 130 -6.97 21.32 -48.86
N ASP A 131 -6.09 21.22 -47.87
CA ASP A 131 -4.87 22.03 -47.79
C ASP A 131 -3.88 21.69 -48.91
N ALA A 132 -3.73 20.41 -49.26
CA ALA A 132 -2.87 19.96 -50.35
C ALA A 132 -3.42 20.37 -51.72
N GLY A 133 -4.73 20.22 -51.94
CA GLY A 133 -5.39 20.69 -53.15
C GLY A 133 -5.18 22.19 -53.37
N ARG A 134 -5.38 23.00 -52.31
CA ARG A 134 -5.13 24.45 -52.36
C ARG A 134 -3.67 24.77 -52.71
N ARG A 135 -2.70 24.05 -52.13
CA ARG A 135 -1.27 24.25 -52.44
C ARG A 135 -0.91 23.90 -53.88
N ILE A 136 -1.49 22.83 -54.42
CA ILE A 136 -1.28 22.43 -55.82
C ILE A 136 -1.86 23.51 -56.74
N GLU A 137 -3.09 23.97 -56.48
CA GLU A 137 -3.73 25.05 -57.25
C GLU A 137 -2.90 26.34 -57.20
N GLU A 138 -2.44 26.77 -56.01
CA GLU A 138 -1.60 27.96 -55.84
C GLU A 138 -0.27 27.84 -56.60
N TRP A 139 0.38 26.66 -56.55
CA TRP A 139 1.61 26.38 -57.28
C TRP A 139 1.40 26.39 -58.80
N ALA A 140 0.34 25.74 -59.28
CA ALA A 140 -0.02 25.69 -60.70
C ALA A 140 -0.37 27.10 -61.22
N ALA A 141 -1.11 27.88 -60.44
CA ALA A 141 -1.43 29.28 -60.72
C ALA A 141 -0.18 30.15 -60.85
N GLY A 142 0.77 30.01 -59.92
CA GLY A 142 2.04 30.74 -59.95
C GLY A 142 2.91 30.44 -61.19
N ARG A 143 2.68 29.31 -61.86
CA ARG A 143 3.40 28.90 -63.07
C ARG A 143 2.57 28.99 -64.36
N GLY A 144 1.32 29.41 -64.30
CA GLY A 144 0.41 29.43 -65.45
C GLY A 144 0.06 28.03 -65.98
N LEU A 145 0.12 27.01 -65.12
CA LEU A 145 -0.13 25.60 -65.46
C LEU A 145 -1.55 25.13 -65.10
N ILE A 146 -2.43 26.05 -64.70
CA ILE A 146 -3.82 25.74 -64.34
C ILE A 146 -4.51 25.05 -65.52
N GLY A 147 -5.04 23.85 -65.29
CA GLY A 147 -5.74 23.05 -66.30
C GLY A 147 -4.82 22.26 -67.24
N SER A 148 -3.53 22.15 -66.93
CA SER A 148 -2.60 21.27 -67.65
C SER A 148 -2.75 19.81 -67.20
N SER A 149 -2.47 18.86 -68.10
CA SER A 149 -2.50 17.41 -67.77
C SER A 149 -1.54 17.03 -66.64
N TYR A 150 -0.51 17.85 -66.39
CA TYR A 150 0.46 17.66 -65.32
C TYR A 150 -0.13 17.88 -63.93
N GLU A 151 -1.11 18.79 -63.80
CA GLU A 151 -1.83 19.03 -62.55
C GLU A 151 -2.65 17.80 -62.14
N GLY A 152 -3.32 17.17 -63.11
CA GLY A 152 -4.08 15.94 -62.87
C GLY A 152 -3.22 14.76 -62.43
N GLU A 153 -2.03 14.60 -63.02
CA GLU A 153 -1.08 13.53 -62.64
C GLU A 153 -0.57 13.71 -61.20
N GLN A 154 -0.21 14.94 -60.81
CA GLN A 154 0.22 15.22 -59.44
C GLN A 154 -0.88 14.99 -58.40
N VAL A 155 -2.13 15.31 -58.72
CA VAL A 155 -3.26 15.06 -57.83
C VAL A 155 -3.48 13.56 -57.64
N VAL A 156 -3.41 12.76 -58.72
CA VAL A 156 -3.56 11.30 -58.65
C VAL A 156 -2.42 10.66 -57.85
N ASP A 157 -1.17 11.10 -58.05
CA ASP A 157 -0.02 10.60 -57.29
C ASP A 157 -0.16 10.92 -55.80
N LEU A 158 -0.56 12.16 -55.47
CA LEU A 158 -0.81 12.59 -54.09
C LEU A 158 -1.95 11.77 -53.45
N GLU A 159 -3.05 11.55 -54.17
CA GLU A 159 -4.17 10.75 -53.69
C GLU A 159 -3.71 9.30 -53.39
N GLY A 160 -2.90 8.72 -54.28
CA GLY A 160 -2.31 7.39 -54.10
C GLY A 160 -1.32 7.31 -52.92
N GLU A 161 -0.57 8.37 -52.64
CA GLU A 161 0.29 8.47 -51.44
C GLU A 161 -0.53 8.58 -50.16
N MET A 162 -1.57 9.42 -50.16
CA MET A 162 -2.46 9.57 -49.01
C MET A 162 -3.24 8.29 -48.70
N GLU A 163 -3.67 7.54 -49.71
CA GLU A 163 -4.34 6.26 -49.52
C GLU A 163 -3.39 5.19 -48.95
N ARG A 164 -2.14 5.14 -49.44
CA ARG A 164 -1.11 4.27 -48.84
C ARG A 164 -0.83 4.63 -47.39
N ALA A 165 -0.65 5.91 -47.08
CA ALA A 165 -0.47 6.38 -45.70
C ALA A 165 -1.66 6.01 -44.81
N ARG A 166 -2.91 6.13 -45.32
CA ARG A 166 -4.11 5.69 -44.61
C ARG A 166 -4.07 4.19 -44.30
N ALA A 167 -3.74 3.36 -45.28
CA ALA A 167 -3.70 1.92 -45.11
C ALA A 167 -2.64 1.52 -44.05
N GLU A 168 -1.51 2.21 -44.01
CA GLU A 168 -0.47 2.02 -43.00
C GLU A 168 -0.93 2.44 -41.60
N ASP A 169 -1.56 3.60 -41.47
CA ASP A 169 -2.13 4.09 -40.21
C ASP A 169 -3.22 3.15 -39.67
N GLU A 170 -4.12 2.67 -40.55
CA GLU A 170 -5.17 1.72 -40.17
C GLU A 170 -4.57 0.38 -39.74
N ARG A 171 -3.54 -0.11 -40.45
CA ARG A 171 -2.82 -1.32 -40.04
C ARG A 171 -2.17 -1.15 -38.67
N ARG A 172 -1.52 0.00 -38.42
CA ARG A 172 -0.87 0.29 -37.13
C ARG A 172 -1.88 0.42 -35.99
N LEU A 173 -3.03 1.04 -36.25
CA LEU A 173 -4.12 1.14 -35.29
C LEU A 173 -4.65 -0.26 -34.94
N LEU A 174 -4.90 -1.11 -35.93
CA LEU A 174 -5.34 -2.51 -35.72
C LEU A 174 -4.29 -3.33 -34.96
N GLU A 175 -3.01 -3.15 -35.24
CA GLU A 175 -1.92 -3.81 -34.52
C GLU A 175 -1.86 -3.36 -33.05
N MET A 176 -2.01 -2.05 -32.78
CA MET A 176 -2.07 -1.50 -31.43
C MET A 176 -3.27 -2.05 -30.65
N ILE A 177 -4.45 -2.12 -31.29
CA ILE A 177 -5.67 -2.68 -30.70
C ILE A 177 -5.49 -4.16 -30.37
N ALA A 178 -4.98 -4.95 -31.32
CA ALA A 178 -4.73 -6.38 -31.11
C ALA A 178 -3.72 -6.60 -29.98
N THR A 179 -2.69 -5.75 -29.89
CA THR A 179 -1.70 -5.81 -28.80
C THR A 179 -2.34 -5.49 -27.46
N ALA A 180 -3.09 -4.39 -27.36
CA ALA A 180 -3.81 -4.01 -26.13
C ALA A 180 -4.80 -5.11 -25.69
N GLU A 181 -5.59 -5.65 -26.62
CA GLU A 181 -6.53 -6.74 -26.32
C GLU A 181 -5.79 -8.01 -25.86
N SER A 182 -4.63 -8.31 -26.44
CA SER A 182 -3.83 -9.46 -26.01
C SER A 182 -3.30 -9.30 -24.57
N ILE A 183 -2.84 -8.10 -24.20
CA ILE A 183 -2.40 -7.75 -22.83
C ILE A 183 -3.56 -7.87 -21.85
N ASP A 184 -4.71 -7.32 -22.21
CA ASP A 184 -5.95 -7.41 -21.43
C ASP A 184 -6.35 -8.88 -21.19
N ARG A 185 -6.41 -9.69 -22.24
CA ARG A 185 -6.72 -11.14 -22.14
C ARG A 185 -5.72 -11.87 -21.25
N GLN A 186 -4.43 -11.54 -21.36
CA GLN A 186 -3.40 -12.12 -20.50
C GLN A 186 -3.60 -11.71 -19.03
N ALA A 187 -3.88 -10.44 -18.75
CA ALA A 187 -4.11 -9.93 -17.40
C ALA A 187 -5.35 -10.57 -16.75
N ALA A 188 -6.46 -10.70 -17.48
CA ALA A 188 -7.64 -11.38 -16.95
C ALA A 188 -7.43 -12.88 -16.78
N GLY A 189 -6.66 -13.52 -17.67
CA GLY A 189 -6.25 -14.93 -17.51
C GLY A 189 -5.42 -15.13 -16.25
N GLN A 190 -4.46 -14.24 -15.98
CA GLN A 190 -3.66 -14.25 -14.75
C GLN A 190 -4.54 -14.01 -13.52
N HIS A 191 -5.41 -13.00 -13.54
CA HIS A 191 -6.34 -12.74 -12.44
C HIS A 191 -7.27 -13.94 -12.19
N GLY A 192 -7.76 -14.61 -13.24
CA GLY A 192 -8.56 -15.82 -13.11
C GLY A 192 -7.79 -16.96 -12.44
N LEU A 193 -6.51 -17.14 -12.79
CA LEU A 193 -5.61 -18.10 -12.14
C LEU A 193 -5.30 -17.71 -10.70
N ASP A 194 -5.08 -16.44 -10.42
CA ASP A 194 -4.82 -15.96 -9.06
C ASP A 194 -6.05 -16.14 -8.19
N VAL A 195 -7.26 -15.82 -8.68
CA VAL A 195 -8.51 -16.10 -7.95
C VAL A 195 -8.72 -17.60 -7.75
N ALA A 196 -8.40 -18.44 -8.73
CA ALA A 196 -8.48 -19.89 -8.57
C ALA A 196 -7.49 -20.39 -7.50
N ARG A 197 -6.25 -19.91 -7.54
CA ARG A 197 -5.22 -20.19 -6.52
C ARG A 197 -5.64 -19.68 -5.16
N TYR A 198 -6.15 -18.45 -5.05
CA TYR A 198 -6.70 -17.88 -3.83
C TYR A 198 -7.93 -18.63 -3.35
N GLY A 199 -8.77 -19.17 -4.22
CA GLY A 199 -9.88 -20.03 -3.82
C GLY A 199 -9.39 -21.35 -3.20
N GLU A 200 -8.35 -21.94 -3.80
CA GLU A 200 -7.69 -23.16 -3.30
C GLU A 200 -6.92 -22.88 -1.99
N THR A 201 -6.24 -21.74 -1.89
CA THR A 201 -5.48 -21.29 -0.72
C THR A 201 -6.26 -20.46 0.28
N ALA A 202 -7.54 -20.13 0.07
CA ALA A 202 -8.44 -19.57 1.09
C ALA A 202 -9.29 -20.68 1.70
N GLY A 203 -9.49 -21.78 0.96
CA GLY A 203 -9.93 -23.05 1.54
C GLY A 203 -8.94 -23.56 2.59
N LEU A 204 -7.63 -23.47 2.34
CA LEU A 204 -6.58 -23.94 3.26
C LEU A 204 -6.58 -23.24 4.63
N PRO A 205 -6.52 -21.90 4.78
CA PRO A 205 -6.60 -21.18 6.04
C PRO A 205 -7.93 -21.41 6.76
N ARG A 206 -9.02 -21.61 6.01
CA ARG A 206 -10.31 -21.93 6.62
C ARG A 206 -10.34 -23.36 7.15
N TYR A 207 -9.74 -24.29 6.43
CA TYR A 207 -9.56 -25.67 6.87
C TYR A 207 -8.54 -25.76 8.01
N GLU A 208 -7.48 -24.97 7.99
CA GLU A 208 -6.49 -24.84 9.05
C GLU A 208 -7.09 -24.17 10.27
N ALA A 209 -7.88 -23.11 10.13
CA ALA A 209 -8.61 -22.48 11.22
C ALA A 209 -9.70 -23.39 11.78
N GLU A 210 -10.39 -24.19 10.96
CA GLU A 210 -11.34 -25.22 11.43
C GLU A 210 -10.61 -26.36 12.13
N LEU A 211 -9.44 -26.79 11.63
CA LEU A 211 -8.62 -27.85 12.22
C LEU A 211 -7.94 -27.36 13.51
N GLU A 212 -7.53 -26.10 13.56
CA GLU A 212 -6.96 -25.42 14.72
C GLU A 212 -8.04 -25.13 15.74
N ALA A 213 -9.23 -24.66 15.35
CA ALA A 213 -10.38 -24.54 16.25
C ALA A 213 -10.84 -25.91 16.78
N ALA A 214 -10.78 -26.96 15.96
CA ALA A 214 -11.06 -28.33 16.42
C ALA A 214 -9.99 -28.81 17.40
N ARG A 215 -8.69 -28.58 17.09
CA ARG A 215 -7.58 -28.86 18.00
C ARG A 215 -7.61 -28.02 19.26
N LEU A 216 -8.08 -26.78 19.18
CA LEU A 216 -8.21 -25.86 20.30
C LEU A 216 -9.44 -26.20 21.14
N ALA A 217 -10.53 -26.68 20.54
CA ALA A 217 -11.67 -27.20 21.28
C ALA A 217 -11.35 -28.55 21.94
N GLU A 218 -10.52 -29.37 21.30
CA GLU A 218 -10.03 -30.63 21.86
C GLU A 218 -8.95 -30.38 22.93
N SER A 219 -8.07 -29.40 22.71
CA SER A 219 -7.14 -28.92 23.72
C SER A 219 -7.94 -28.31 24.86
N GLN A 220 -8.87 -27.37 24.67
CA GLN A 220 -9.74 -26.85 25.73
C GLN A 220 -10.62 -27.91 26.42
N ARG A 221 -10.87 -29.07 25.81
CA ARG A 221 -11.48 -30.21 26.53
C ARG A 221 -10.46 -30.98 27.37
N GLN A 222 -9.22 -31.12 26.90
CA GLN A 222 -8.09 -31.69 27.66
C GLN A 222 -7.45 -30.71 28.68
N PHE A 223 -7.61 -29.40 28.46
CA PHE A 223 -6.92 -28.25 29.05
C PHE A 223 -7.91 -27.19 29.57
N GLY A 224 -9.21 -27.46 29.61
CA GLY A 224 -10.24 -26.59 30.22
C GLY A 224 -10.10 -26.38 31.73
N GLY A 225 -8.93 -26.72 32.29
CA GLY A 225 -8.43 -26.30 33.60
C GLY A 225 -7.15 -25.45 33.56
N THR A 226 -6.73 -24.86 32.43
CA THR A 226 -5.38 -24.26 32.27
C THR A 226 -5.34 -22.82 31.75
N PHE A 227 -6.21 -21.97 32.29
CA PHE A 227 -5.79 -20.59 32.54
C PHE A 227 -5.11 -20.41 33.91
N GLY A 228 -5.00 -21.49 34.70
CA GLY A 228 -3.95 -21.56 35.70
C GLY A 228 -2.62 -21.73 34.96
N LEU A 229 -1.64 -20.86 35.25
CA LEU A 229 -0.24 -21.31 35.26
C LEU A 229 -0.25 -22.75 35.75
N ASN A 230 0.29 -23.71 35.00
CA ASN A 230 0.37 -25.10 35.45
C ASN A 230 0.94 -25.06 36.87
N GLN A 231 0.08 -25.21 37.88
CA GLN A 231 0.51 -25.17 39.28
C GLN A 231 1.60 -26.25 39.46
N ALA A 232 1.47 -27.34 38.71
CA ALA A 232 2.45 -28.41 38.56
C ALA A 232 3.83 -27.93 38.05
N ASP A 233 3.89 -26.99 37.10
CA ASP A 233 5.17 -26.44 36.59
C ASP A 233 5.81 -25.49 37.60
N ILE A 234 5.00 -24.67 38.30
CA ILE A 234 5.48 -23.83 39.40
C ILE A 234 6.00 -24.72 40.53
N ASP A 235 5.27 -25.76 40.91
CA ASP A 235 5.62 -26.68 41.99
C ASP A 235 6.88 -27.51 41.66
N LEU A 236 6.99 -28.00 40.43
CA LEU A 236 8.17 -28.72 39.96
C LEU A 236 9.41 -27.81 40.01
N ARG A 237 9.26 -26.55 39.56
CA ARG A 237 10.36 -25.59 39.53
C ARG A 237 10.75 -25.09 40.93
N ALA A 238 9.76 -24.92 41.82
CA ALA A 238 9.99 -24.65 43.24
C ALA A 238 10.74 -25.79 43.92
N GLN A 239 10.39 -27.06 43.63
CA GLN A 239 11.16 -28.21 44.13
C GLN A 239 12.60 -28.23 43.60
N GLN A 240 12.83 -27.88 42.34
CA GLN A 240 14.18 -27.77 41.78
C GLN A 240 14.99 -26.67 42.46
N LEU A 241 14.41 -25.49 42.68
CA LEU A 241 15.05 -24.40 43.41
C LEU A 241 15.41 -24.81 44.84
N GLN A 242 14.49 -25.50 45.53
CA GLN A 242 14.75 -26.00 46.88
C GLN A 242 15.90 -27.03 46.91
N GLN A 243 15.97 -27.93 45.92
CA GLN A 243 17.08 -28.86 45.77
C GLN A 243 18.41 -28.17 45.44
N GLN A 244 18.36 -27.06 44.72
CA GLN A 244 19.55 -26.29 44.35
C GLN A 244 20.09 -25.50 45.56
N GLU A 245 19.23 -24.80 46.30
CA GLU A 245 19.62 -24.04 47.50
C GLU A 245 20.12 -24.95 48.63
N SER A 246 19.55 -26.16 48.78
CA SER A 246 20.04 -27.14 49.76
C SER A 246 21.48 -27.59 49.49
N GLN A 247 21.91 -27.61 48.21
CA GLN A 247 23.32 -27.87 47.86
C GLN A 247 24.24 -26.72 48.26
N PHE A 248 23.72 -25.50 48.36
CA PHE A 248 24.45 -24.31 48.82
C PHE A 248 24.36 -24.08 50.34
N GLY A 249 23.73 -25.00 51.08
CA GLY A 249 23.58 -24.91 52.54
C GLY A 249 22.62 -23.82 52.99
N ARG A 250 21.75 -23.34 52.10
CA ARG A 250 20.68 -22.38 52.41
C ARG A 250 19.34 -23.12 52.42
N GLU A 251 18.55 -22.85 53.45
CA GLU A 251 17.18 -23.38 53.55
C GLU A 251 16.23 -22.33 52.97
N MET A 252 15.83 -22.52 51.71
CA MET A 252 14.77 -21.73 51.08
C MET A 252 13.40 -22.34 51.42
N SER A 253 12.48 -21.53 51.94
CA SER A 253 11.12 -22.00 52.21
C SER A 253 10.39 -22.32 50.91
N PHE A 254 9.47 -23.29 50.95
CA PHE A 254 8.73 -23.70 49.74
C PHE A 254 7.88 -22.55 49.15
N GLU A 255 7.33 -21.69 50.00
CA GLU A 255 6.55 -20.51 49.58
C GLU A 255 7.44 -19.46 48.88
N GLU A 256 8.66 -19.24 49.39
CA GLU A 256 9.65 -18.39 48.73
C GLU A 256 10.15 -18.99 47.41
N ALA A 257 10.37 -20.31 47.36
CA ALA A 257 10.73 -21.03 46.14
C ALA A 257 9.62 -20.97 45.07
N GLN A 258 8.35 -21.04 45.46
CA GLN A 258 7.22 -20.82 44.54
C GLN A 258 7.21 -19.39 44.00
N ALA A 259 7.34 -18.37 44.87
CA ALA A 259 7.35 -16.98 44.45
C ALA A 259 8.53 -16.65 43.50
N GLU A 260 9.67 -17.30 43.71
CA GLU A 260 10.83 -17.18 42.82
C GLU A 260 10.63 -17.95 41.50
N ALA A 261 10.07 -19.15 41.55
CA ALA A 261 9.69 -19.91 40.37
C ALA A 261 8.69 -19.17 39.48
N THR A 262 7.68 -18.51 40.05
CA THR A 262 6.71 -17.69 39.31
C THR A 262 7.41 -16.53 38.60
N ARG A 263 8.30 -15.81 39.30
CA ARG A 263 9.08 -14.70 38.70
C ARG A 263 9.99 -15.17 37.57
N GLN A 264 10.61 -16.36 37.70
CA GLN A 264 11.42 -16.93 36.62
C GLN A 264 10.57 -17.31 35.40
N LEU A 265 9.42 -17.94 35.63
CA LEU A 265 8.46 -18.30 34.57
C LEU A 265 7.93 -17.06 33.84
N GLU A 266 7.61 -15.98 34.56
CA GLU A 266 7.20 -14.72 33.96
C GLU A 266 8.31 -14.12 33.09
N ARG A 267 9.56 -14.09 33.56
CA ARG A 267 10.70 -13.62 32.74
C ARG A 267 10.93 -14.48 31.51
N GLU A 268 10.88 -15.81 31.65
CA GLU A 268 11.03 -16.70 30.49
C GLU A 268 9.90 -16.52 29.48
N ARG A 269 8.68 -16.29 29.96
CA ARG A 269 7.52 -16.05 29.09
C ARG A 269 7.64 -14.72 28.35
N LEU A 270 8.05 -13.66 29.04
CA LEU A 270 8.37 -12.37 28.43
C LEU A 270 9.48 -12.54 27.39
N GLY A 271 10.58 -13.22 27.73
CA GLY A 271 11.66 -13.48 26.78
C GLY A 271 11.23 -14.32 25.58
N GLN A 272 10.32 -15.29 25.75
CA GLN A 272 9.74 -16.05 24.64
C GLN A 272 8.84 -15.19 23.76
N GLN A 273 8.02 -14.32 24.35
CA GLN A 273 7.17 -13.39 23.61
C GLN A 273 8.02 -12.41 22.81
N GLU A 274 9.07 -11.85 23.43
CA GLU A 274 10.07 -10.99 22.81
C GLU A 274 10.82 -11.72 21.68
N SER A 275 11.12 -13.01 21.85
CA SER A 275 11.74 -13.86 20.81
C SER A 275 10.81 -14.17 19.64
N GLN A 276 9.50 -14.18 19.86
CA GLN A 276 8.51 -14.34 18.79
C GLN A 276 8.32 -13.01 18.04
N PHE A 277 8.22 -11.91 18.78
CA PHE A 277 8.20 -10.56 18.22
C PHE A 277 9.44 -10.24 17.39
N SER A 278 10.64 -10.56 17.90
CA SER A 278 11.90 -10.38 17.16
C SER A 278 11.90 -11.16 15.83
N ARG A 279 11.23 -12.31 15.79
CA ARG A 279 11.08 -13.11 14.56
C ARG A 279 10.03 -12.53 13.61
N GLU A 280 8.94 -11.98 14.15
CA GLU A 280 7.84 -11.39 13.38
C GLU A 280 8.26 -10.09 12.68
N PHE A 281 8.97 -9.21 13.40
CA PHE A 281 9.44 -7.93 12.86
C PHE A 281 10.83 -8.01 12.23
N GLY A 282 11.49 -9.17 12.29
CA GLY A 282 12.83 -9.39 11.73
C GLY A 282 13.94 -8.58 12.43
N LEU A 283 13.67 -8.04 13.62
CA LEU A 283 14.64 -7.28 14.40
C LEU A 283 15.64 -8.25 15.02
N SER A 284 16.89 -8.21 14.56
CA SER A 284 17.93 -9.05 15.14
C SER A 284 18.42 -8.43 16.45
N GLN A 285 18.75 -9.27 17.44
CA GLN A 285 19.33 -8.81 18.70
C GLN A 285 20.63 -8.00 18.47
N GLU A 286 21.34 -8.30 17.39
CA GLU A 286 22.51 -7.55 16.91
C GLU A 286 22.14 -6.13 16.49
N GLN A 287 21.04 -5.93 15.75
CA GLN A 287 20.54 -4.60 15.37
C GLN A 287 20.19 -3.76 16.60
N VAL A 288 19.48 -4.34 17.57
CA VAL A 288 19.17 -3.65 18.83
C VAL A 288 20.45 -3.25 19.56
N SER A 289 21.45 -4.13 19.62
CA SER A 289 22.72 -3.83 20.28
C SER A 289 23.54 -2.73 19.58
N LEU A 290 23.50 -2.70 18.24
CA LEU A 290 24.21 -1.72 17.42
C LEU A 290 23.53 -0.34 17.55
N GLU A 291 22.20 -0.31 17.52
CA GLU A 291 21.42 0.91 17.72
C GLU A 291 21.58 1.43 19.16
N ALA A 292 21.57 0.55 20.17
CA ALA A 292 21.84 0.94 21.55
C ALA A 292 23.24 1.57 21.73
N GLN A 293 24.28 1.01 21.10
CA GLN A 293 25.61 1.62 21.10
C GLN A 293 25.63 3.00 20.42
N ARG A 294 24.87 3.16 19.35
CA ARG A 294 24.74 4.45 18.65
C ARG A 294 24.05 5.49 19.54
N ILE A 295 22.95 5.13 20.20
CA ILE A 295 22.23 5.99 21.13
C ILE A 295 23.13 6.37 22.31
N GLN A 296 23.88 5.42 22.87
CA GLN A 296 24.82 5.69 23.95
C GLN A 296 25.91 6.69 23.54
N GLN A 297 26.53 6.52 22.36
CA GLN A 297 27.49 7.47 21.83
C GLN A 297 26.88 8.87 21.61
N GLN A 298 25.64 8.93 21.13
CA GLN A 298 24.93 10.20 20.95
C GLN A 298 24.66 10.89 22.30
N ALA A 299 24.23 10.15 23.32
CA ALA A 299 24.02 10.68 24.66
C ALA A 299 25.33 11.23 25.25
N GLU A 300 26.46 10.54 25.06
CA GLU A 300 27.78 11.00 25.50
C GLU A 300 28.20 12.32 24.83
N LEU A 301 27.94 12.47 23.52
CA LEU A 301 28.19 13.72 22.79
C LEU A 301 27.33 14.88 23.30
N GLU A 302 26.14 14.59 23.80
CA GLU A 302 25.23 15.55 24.42
C GLU A 302 25.55 15.81 25.90
N GLY A 303 26.60 15.17 26.44
CA GLY A 303 27.02 15.30 27.83
C GLY A 303 26.11 14.56 28.83
N ARG A 304 25.29 13.63 28.35
CA ARG A 304 24.42 12.77 29.15
C ARG A 304 25.08 11.39 29.30
N SER A 305 25.12 10.86 30.52
CA SER A 305 25.46 9.45 30.73
C SER A 305 24.19 8.62 30.62
N MET A 306 24.08 7.78 29.61
CA MET A 306 22.97 6.83 29.43
C MET A 306 23.43 5.42 29.77
N ASP A 307 22.66 4.71 30.59
CA ASP A 307 22.94 3.31 30.90
C ASP A 307 22.66 2.40 29.69
N ILE A 308 23.37 1.28 29.58
CA ILE A 308 23.19 0.36 28.47
C ILE A 308 21.78 -0.25 28.44
N GLN A 309 21.14 -0.45 29.60
CA GLN A 309 19.76 -0.95 29.65
C GLN A 309 18.77 0.09 29.14
N GLU A 310 18.98 1.36 29.51
CA GLU A 310 18.17 2.48 29.02
C GLU A 310 18.35 2.67 27.51
N ALA A 311 19.59 2.60 27.02
CA ALA A 311 19.90 2.68 25.59
C ALA A 311 19.29 1.52 24.79
N GLN A 312 19.25 0.31 25.36
CA GLN A 312 18.58 -0.84 24.73
C GLN A 312 17.06 -0.64 24.64
N GLY A 313 16.43 -0.12 25.70
CA GLY A 313 15.01 0.22 25.68
C GLY A 313 14.68 1.28 24.62
N GLU A 314 15.48 2.35 24.53
CA GLU A 314 15.29 3.37 23.48
C GLU A 314 15.54 2.80 22.08
N ALA A 315 16.56 1.95 21.91
CA ALA A 315 16.84 1.29 20.64
C ALA A 315 15.67 0.41 20.17
N GLU A 316 15.07 -0.35 21.07
CA GLU A 316 13.92 -1.18 20.76
C GLU A 316 12.70 -0.35 20.35
N ILE A 317 12.41 0.73 21.09
CA ILE A 317 11.31 1.65 20.74
C ILE A 317 11.52 2.25 19.34
N ASN A 318 12.76 2.63 19.00
CA ASN A 318 13.08 3.22 17.70
C ASN A 318 12.88 2.23 16.57
N LEU A 319 13.41 1.02 16.72
CA LEU A 319 13.29 -0.03 15.70
C LEU A 319 11.84 -0.47 15.50
N ARG A 320 11.05 -0.57 16.59
CA ARG A 320 9.61 -0.84 16.50
C ARG A 320 8.86 0.29 15.79
N ALA A 321 9.16 1.55 16.12
CA ALA A 321 8.55 2.70 15.48
C ALA A 321 8.86 2.76 13.97
N GLU A 322 10.09 2.43 13.57
CA GLU A 322 10.47 2.32 12.16
C GLU A 322 9.74 1.18 11.45
N ALA A 323 9.60 0.01 12.09
CA ALA A 323 8.85 -1.11 11.52
C ALA A 323 7.36 -0.74 11.31
N LEU A 324 6.76 -0.09 12.30
CA LEU A 324 5.36 0.36 12.26
C LEU A 324 5.15 1.45 11.18
N GLN A 325 6.12 2.35 11.00
CA GLN A 325 6.12 3.30 9.89
C GLN A 325 6.20 2.60 8.52
N GLN A 326 7.05 1.59 8.36
CA GLN A 326 7.14 0.82 7.12
C GLN A 326 5.85 0.07 6.81
N GLU A 327 5.20 -0.49 7.82
CA GLU A 327 3.90 -1.14 7.68
C GLU A 327 2.82 -0.15 7.24
N ALA A 328 2.74 1.01 7.90
CA ALA A 328 1.82 2.08 7.51
C ALA A 328 2.01 2.48 6.04
N LEU A 329 3.27 2.63 5.59
CA LEU A 329 3.58 2.94 4.19
C LEU A 329 3.11 1.85 3.22
N ARG A 330 3.22 0.57 3.57
CA ARG A 330 2.72 -0.55 2.74
C ARG A 330 1.21 -0.53 2.61
N GLU A 331 0.51 -0.06 3.63
CA GLU A 331 -0.94 0.08 3.64
C GLU A 331 -1.43 1.40 3.00
N GLY A 332 -0.51 2.25 2.52
CA GLY A 332 -0.84 3.56 1.97
C GLY A 332 -1.20 4.61 3.02
N ARG A 333 -0.90 4.36 4.29
CA ARG A 333 -1.00 5.32 5.39
C ARG A 333 0.33 6.05 5.56
N SER A 334 0.27 7.36 5.82
CA SER A 334 1.44 8.10 6.28
C SER A 334 1.42 8.16 7.80
N LEU A 335 2.39 7.53 8.46
CA LEU A 335 2.60 7.65 9.89
C LEU A 335 3.94 8.36 10.14
N ASP A 336 3.93 9.43 10.93
CA ASP A 336 5.16 10.11 11.31
C ASP A 336 5.93 9.27 12.33
N LEU A 337 7.26 9.36 12.32
CA LEU A 337 8.11 8.57 13.21
C LEU A 337 7.84 8.91 14.68
N GLN A 338 7.50 10.17 14.97
CA GLN A 338 7.15 10.59 16.33
C GLN A 338 5.82 9.95 16.78
N GLU A 339 4.81 9.92 15.92
CA GLU A 339 3.54 9.28 16.21
C GLU A 339 3.69 7.76 16.38
N ALA A 340 4.53 7.12 15.57
CA ALA A 340 4.89 5.71 15.69
C ALA A 340 5.58 5.41 17.04
N ARG A 341 6.52 6.26 17.46
CA ARG A 341 7.18 6.16 18.78
C ARG A 341 6.17 6.31 19.93
N ASP A 342 5.27 7.28 19.84
CA ASP A 342 4.27 7.52 20.87
C ASP A 342 3.31 6.32 21.01
N GLN A 343 2.94 5.68 19.89
CA GLN A 343 2.15 4.44 19.89
C GLN A 343 2.90 3.28 20.56
N VAL A 344 4.16 3.06 20.20
CA VAL A 344 4.98 2.00 20.80
C VAL A 344 5.19 2.24 22.30
N GLN A 345 5.41 3.49 22.72
CA GLN A 345 5.54 3.83 24.13
C GLN A 345 4.26 3.54 24.92
N GLN A 346 3.08 3.78 24.34
CA GLN A 346 1.79 3.43 24.97
C GLN A 346 1.60 1.92 25.12
N GLU A 347 2.20 1.11 24.25
CA GLU A 347 2.12 -0.36 24.34
C GLU A 347 3.09 -0.96 25.37
N VAL A 348 4.21 -0.27 25.63
CA VAL A 348 5.25 -0.74 26.56
C VAL A 348 5.01 -0.25 28.00
N ALA A 349 4.26 0.83 28.19
CA ALA A 349 3.97 1.45 29.50
C ALA A 349 2.88 0.72 30.30
#